data_AF-K2GFS0-F1
#
_entry.id   AF-K2GFS0-F1
#
_cell.length_a   1.000
_cell.length_b   1.000
_cell.length_c   1.000
_cell.angle_alpha   90.00
_cell.angle_beta   90.00
_cell.angle_gamma   90.00
#
_symmetry.space_group_name_H-M   'P 1'
#
loop_
_entity.id
_entity.type
_entity.pdbx_description
1 polymer ?
#
loop_
_entity_poly.entity_id
_entity_poly.type
_entity_poly.pdbx_seq_one_letter_code
_entity_poly.pdbx_strand_id
1 'polypeptide(L)'
;MALNEKDLKKFEGILIEQKNKLKEELSRIANPTSDNGDYEIKHEEIGSDREDNASEVEEYVDNVALESNLEEQLKEINNALEKIKNGTYGACEECGVDISPERLEANPSAEKCMKCAGK
;
A
#
# COMPACT_ATOMS: atom_id res chain seq x y z
N MET A 1 23.56 -11.11 1.42
CA MET A 1 24.46 -9.94 1.27
C MET A 1 23.66 -8.75 1.75
N ALA A 2 24.11 -8.05 2.78
CA ALA A 2 23.36 -6.91 3.33
C ALA A 2 23.32 -5.77 2.28
N LEU A 3 22.13 -5.24 2.02
CA LEU A 3 21.94 -4.04 1.20
C LEU A 3 22.79 -2.89 1.76
N ASN A 4 23.45 -2.13 0.89
CA ASN A 4 24.30 -1.02 1.34
C ASN A 4 23.44 0.19 1.75
N GLU A 5 23.98 1.04 2.62
CA GLU A 5 23.30 2.28 3.08
C GLU A 5 22.81 3.18 1.94
N LYS A 6 23.50 3.19 0.80
CA LYS A 6 23.09 3.96 -0.39
C LYS A 6 21.83 3.39 -1.04
N ASP A 7 21.71 2.07 -1.09
CA ASP A 7 20.57 1.38 -1.69
C ASP A 7 19.35 1.55 -0.78
N LEU A 8 19.53 1.44 0.54
CA LEU A 8 18.46 1.70 1.52
C LEU A 8 17.88 3.11 1.37
N LYS A 9 18.73 4.14 1.25
CA LYS A 9 18.26 5.52 1.02
C LYS A 9 17.53 5.69 -0.32
N LYS A 10 17.99 5.00 -1.37
CA LYS A 10 17.32 4.99 -2.67
C LYS A 10 15.92 4.40 -2.55
N PHE A 11 15.79 3.22 -1.94
CA PHE A 11 14.51 2.55 -1.77
C PHE A 11 13.57 3.30 -0.83
N GLU A 12 14.09 3.84 0.27
CA GLU A 12 13.34 4.70 1.20
C GLU A 12 12.73 5.90 0.47
N GLY A 13 13.49 6.60 -0.37
CA GLY A 13 12.99 7.72 -1.15
C GLY A 13 11.86 7.33 -2.11
N ILE A 14 11.99 6.18 -2.78
CA ILE A 14 10.95 5.65 -3.69
C ILE A 14 9.68 5.29 -2.90
N LEU A 15 9.83 4.59 -1.77
CA LEU A 15 8.72 4.19 -0.91
C LEU A 15 7.98 5.40 -0.34
N ILE A 16 8.68 6.46 0.05
CA ILE A 16 8.05 7.70 0.53
C ILE A 16 7.25 8.38 -0.60
N GLU A 17 7.79 8.42 -1.82
CA GLU A 17 7.05 8.99 -2.95
C GLU A 17 5.79 8.18 -3.27
N GLN A 18 5.89 6.84 -3.29
CA GLN A 18 4.76 5.95 -3.50
C GLN A 18 3.71 6.10 -2.40
N LYS A 19 4.14 6.16 -1.13
CA LYS A 19 3.27 6.40 0.03
C LYS A 19 2.46 7.68 -0.14
N ASN A 20 3.10 8.77 -0.54
CA ASN A 20 2.42 10.06 -0.71
C ASN A 20 1.40 10.00 -1.86
N LYS A 21 1.75 9.37 -3.00
CA LYS A 21 0.82 9.17 -4.13
C LYS A 21 -0.41 8.36 -3.72
N LEU A 22 -0.22 7.23 -3.05
CA LEU A 22 -1.30 6.39 -2.53
C LEU A 22 -2.20 7.15 -1.55
N LYS A 23 -1.61 7.94 -0.65
CA LYS A 23 -2.37 8.80 0.26
C LYS A 23 -3.20 9.85 -0.47
N GLU A 24 -2.65 10.46 -1.53
CA GLU A 24 -3.41 11.40 -2.36
C GLU A 24 -4.57 10.71 -3.09
N GLU A 25 -4.36 9.51 -3.64
CA GLU A 25 -5.42 8.73 -4.30
C GLU A 25 -6.52 8.32 -3.31
N LEU A 26 -6.15 7.77 -2.16
CA LEU A 26 -7.07 7.44 -1.08
C LEU A 26 -7.85 8.67 -0.61
N SER A 27 -7.21 9.84 -0.49
CA SER A 27 -7.88 11.07 -0.06
C SER A 27 -8.98 11.56 -1.01
N ARG A 28 -9.00 11.08 -2.26
CA ARG A 28 -10.06 11.42 -3.22
C ARG A 28 -11.34 10.67 -2.88
N ILE A 29 -11.23 9.36 -2.65
CA ILE A 29 -12.37 8.43 -2.48
C ILE A 29 -12.74 8.17 -1.02
N ALA A 30 -11.81 8.34 -0.09
CA ALA A 30 -11.95 7.99 1.31
C ALA A 30 -11.34 9.05 2.23
N ASN A 31 -11.79 9.08 3.48
CA ASN A 31 -11.20 9.90 4.54
C ASN A 31 -10.34 9.02 5.45
N PRO A 32 -9.18 9.51 5.91
CA PRO A 32 -8.41 8.78 6.92
C PRO A 32 -9.22 8.70 8.22
N THR A 33 -9.45 7.49 8.72
CA THR A 33 -10.12 7.25 10.01
C THR A 33 -9.10 7.17 11.16
N SER A 34 -7.83 6.91 10.83
CA SER A 34 -6.73 6.74 11.79
C SER A 34 -5.38 7.16 11.20
N ASP A 35 -4.39 7.42 12.07
CA ASP A 35 -3.00 7.69 11.66
C ASP A 35 -2.29 6.43 11.13
N ASN A 36 -2.84 5.24 11.44
CA ASN A 36 -2.28 3.93 11.06
C ASN A 36 -2.52 3.53 9.60
N GLY A 37 -3.20 4.37 8.82
CA GLY A 37 -3.49 4.09 7.42
C GLY A 37 -4.82 3.36 7.18
N ASP A 38 -5.75 3.44 8.14
CA ASP A 38 -7.14 3.06 7.94
C ASP A 38 -7.91 4.24 7.30
N TYR A 39 -8.74 3.93 6.30
CA TYR A 39 -9.54 4.84 5.50
C TYR A 39 -11.00 4.38 5.51
N GLU A 40 -11.91 5.32 5.34
CA GLU A 40 -13.33 5.05 5.17
C GLU A 40 -13.84 5.84 3.97
N ILE A 41 -14.39 5.12 3.00
CA ILE A 41 -15.00 5.68 1.80
C ILE A 41 -15.94 6.82 2.15
N LYS A 42 -15.81 7.91 1.41
CA LYS A 42 -16.76 9.01 1.47
C LYS A 42 -18.10 8.51 0.95
N HIS A 43 -19.07 8.40 1.85
CA HIS A 43 -20.44 8.22 1.47
C HIS A 43 -21.10 9.59 1.52
N GLU A 44 -21.39 10.19 0.37
CA GLU A 44 -22.32 11.31 0.31
C GLU A 44 -23.70 10.76 0.73
N GLU A 45 -24.47 11.51 1.53
CA GLU A 45 -25.74 11.02 2.06
C GLU A 45 -26.66 10.60 0.90
N ILE A 46 -26.89 9.29 0.78
CA ILE A 46 -27.87 8.63 -0.10
C ILE A 46 -29.14 9.49 -0.20
N GLY A 47 -29.30 10.19 -1.32
CA GLY A 47 -30.44 11.07 -1.59
C GLY A 47 -31.78 10.32 -1.58
N SER A 48 -32.88 11.04 -1.35
CA SER A 48 -34.23 10.45 -1.19
C SER A 48 -34.82 9.78 -2.44
N ASP A 49 -34.19 9.90 -3.60
CA ASP A 49 -34.77 9.57 -4.90
C ASP A 49 -34.14 8.32 -5.53
N ARG A 50 -34.95 7.26 -5.71
CA ARG A 50 -34.51 5.89 -6.07
C ARG A 50 -33.65 5.75 -7.34
N GLU A 51 -33.70 6.71 -8.26
CA GLU A 51 -32.95 6.65 -9.53
C GLU A 51 -31.49 7.13 -9.39
N ASP A 52 -31.22 8.15 -8.56
CA ASP A 52 -29.85 8.54 -8.18
C ASP A 52 -29.18 7.44 -7.35
N ASN A 53 -29.96 6.74 -6.53
CA ASN A 53 -29.47 5.69 -5.63
C ASN A 53 -28.81 4.48 -6.32
N ALA A 54 -29.13 4.18 -7.58
CA ALA A 54 -28.54 3.02 -8.26
C ALA A 54 -27.09 3.29 -8.69
N SER A 55 -26.84 4.47 -9.27
CA SER A 55 -25.51 4.89 -9.72
C SER A 55 -24.58 5.17 -8.53
N GLU A 56 -25.09 5.80 -7.48
CA GLU A 56 -24.35 6.09 -6.24
C GLU A 56 -23.91 4.80 -5.54
N VAL A 57 -24.75 3.75 -5.55
CA VAL A 57 -24.41 2.44 -4.98
C VAL A 57 -23.38 1.71 -5.83
N GLU A 58 -23.45 1.78 -7.17
CA GLU A 58 -22.42 1.21 -8.04
C GLU A 58 -21.06 1.88 -7.82
N GLU A 59 -21.01 3.23 -7.79
CA GLU A 59 -19.79 3.98 -7.52
C GLU A 59 -19.22 3.67 -6.13
N TYR A 60 -20.07 3.55 -5.11
CA TYR A 60 -19.65 3.14 -3.78
C TYR A 60 -19.01 1.75 -3.79
N VAL A 61 -19.64 0.75 -4.44
CA VAL A 61 -19.11 -0.62 -4.50
C VAL A 61 -17.75 -0.67 -5.21
N ASP A 62 -17.59 0.07 -6.31
CA ASP A 62 -16.30 0.19 -7.01
C ASP A 62 -15.23 0.84 -6.13
N ASN A 63 -15.61 1.90 -5.40
CA ASN A 63 -14.72 2.58 -4.47
C ASN A 63 -14.32 1.70 -3.27
N VAL A 64 -15.16 0.77 -2.82
CA VAL A 64 -14.81 -0.19 -1.75
C VAL A 64 -13.66 -1.09 -2.18
N ALA A 65 -13.77 -1.71 -3.35
CA ALA A 65 -12.73 -2.60 -3.84
C ALA A 65 -11.41 -1.83 -4.09
N LEU A 66 -11.51 -0.60 -4.57
CA LEU A 66 -10.36 0.28 -4.80
C LEU A 66 -9.70 0.70 -3.48
N GLU A 67 -10.47 1.18 -2.51
CA GLU A 67 -9.98 1.57 -1.18
C GLU A 67 -9.20 0.43 -0.53
N SER A 68 -9.79 -0.76 -0.41
CA SER A 68 -9.12 -1.91 0.22
C SER A 68 -7.79 -2.28 -0.45
N ASN A 69 -7.71 -2.16 -1.78
CA ASN A 69 -6.45 -2.40 -2.51
C ASN A 69 -5.39 -1.32 -2.23
N LEU A 70 -5.81 -0.05 -2.17
CA LEU A 70 -4.89 1.06 -1.91
C LEU A 70 -4.40 1.04 -0.44
N GLU A 71 -5.27 0.68 0.49
CA GLU A 71 -4.92 0.49 1.91
C GLU A 71 -3.91 -0.64 2.09
N GLU A 72 -4.12 -1.79 1.44
CA GLU A 72 -3.18 -2.91 1.49
C GLU A 72 -1.80 -2.49 0.99
N GLN A 73 -1.72 -1.82 -0.17
CA GLN A 73 -0.46 -1.30 -0.70
C GLN A 73 0.20 -0.27 0.23
N LEU A 74 -0.59 0.63 0.84
CA LEU A 74 -0.08 1.61 1.78
C LEU A 74 0.53 0.92 3.01
N LYS A 75 -0.09 -0.16 3.48
CA LYS A 75 0.38 -0.97 4.59
C LYS A 75 1.69 -1.69 4.25
N GLU A 76 1.80 -2.30 3.07
CA GLU A 76 3.04 -2.93 2.58
C GLU A 76 4.20 -1.92 2.55
N ILE A 77 3.94 -0.70 2.06
CA ILE A 77 4.95 0.37 2.01
C ILE A 77 5.36 0.84 3.41
N ASN A 78 4.40 1.00 4.33
CA ASN A 78 4.71 1.35 5.71
C ASN A 78 5.57 0.28 6.37
N ASN A 79 5.24 -1.01 6.18
CA ASN A 79 6.03 -2.11 6.70
C ASN A 79 7.44 -2.14 6.10
N ALA A 80 7.57 -1.89 4.79
CA ALA A 80 8.86 -1.76 4.13
C ALA A 80 9.72 -0.64 4.72
N LEU A 81 9.14 0.55 4.97
CA LEU A 81 9.81 1.67 5.62
C LEU A 81 10.23 1.35 7.07
N GLU A 82 9.37 0.66 7.83
CA GLU A 82 9.72 0.20 9.17
C GLU A 82 10.87 -0.81 9.16
N LYS A 83 10.88 -1.74 8.21
CA LYS A 83 11.99 -2.68 8.02
C LYS A 83 13.30 -1.97 7.65
N ILE A 84 13.25 -0.90 6.85
CA ILE A 84 14.44 -0.08 6.56
C ILE A 84 14.98 0.54 7.84
N LYS A 85 14.08 1.12 8.66
CA LYS A 85 14.44 1.72 9.96
C LYS A 85 15.01 0.70 10.95
N ASN A 86 14.47 -0.52 10.95
CA ASN A 86 14.91 -1.62 11.82
C ASN A 86 16.13 -2.39 11.28
N GLY A 87 16.58 -2.09 10.06
CA GLY A 87 17.70 -2.78 9.41
C GLY A 87 17.38 -4.21 8.95
N THR A 88 16.11 -4.58 8.85
CA THR A 88 15.61 -5.90 8.41
C THR A 88 15.03 -5.87 6.99
N TYR A 89 15.19 -4.74 6.28
CA TYR A 89 14.70 -4.60 4.91
C TYR A 89 15.36 -5.58 3.95
N GLY A 90 14.55 -6.12 3.04
CA GLY A 90 14.98 -7.15 2.10
C GLY A 90 14.94 -8.57 2.67
N ALA A 91 14.28 -8.82 3.81
CA ALA A 91 14.00 -10.17 4.30
C ALA A 91 12.56 -10.59 3.99
N CYS A 92 12.38 -11.82 3.48
CA CYS A 92 11.07 -12.39 3.21
C CYS A 92 10.30 -12.67 4.52
N GLU A 93 9.05 -12.23 4.62
CA GLU A 93 8.24 -12.46 5.83
C GLU A 93 7.84 -13.93 6.05
N GLU A 94 7.74 -14.71 4.99
CA GLU A 94 7.28 -16.10 5.07
C GLU A 94 8.42 -17.09 5.38
N CYS A 95 9.59 -16.90 4.76
CA CYS A 95 10.71 -17.84 4.90
C CYS A 95 11.98 -17.23 5.49
N GLY A 96 12.01 -15.92 5.76
CA GLY A 96 13.18 -15.22 6.30
C GLY A 96 14.36 -15.09 5.35
N VAL A 97 14.25 -15.56 4.10
CA VAL A 97 15.33 -15.50 3.11
C VAL A 97 15.44 -14.09 2.52
N ASP A 98 16.67 -13.66 2.22
CA ASP A 98 16.96 -12.42 1.49
C ASP A 98 16.16 -12.34 0.17
N ILE A 99 15.46 -11.22 -0.03
CA ILE A 99 14.79 -10.85 -1.26
C ILE A 99 15.85 -10.33 -2.24
N SER A 100 15.86 -10.87 -3.46
CA SER A 100 16.82 -10.45 -4.47
C SER A 100 16.72 -8.93 -4.74
N PRO A 101 17.86 -8.23 -4.89
CA PRO A 101 17.86 -6.79 -5.17
C PRO A 101 17.11 -6.45 -6.45
N GLU A 102 17.19 -7.30 -7.50
CA GLU A 102 16.41 -7.13 -8.74
C GLU A 102 14.89 -7.09 -8.48
N ARG A 103 14.40 -7.83 -7.48
CA ARG A 103 13.00 -7.79 -7.09
C ARG A 103 12.66 -6.51 -6.34
N LEU A 104 13.53 -6.05 -5.45
CA LEU A 104 13.33 -4.78 -4.72
C LEU A 104 13.45 -3.57 -5.66
N GLU A 105 14.24 -3.67 -6.72
CA GLU A 105 14.30 -2.65 -7.78
C GLU A 105 13.03 -2.62 -8.64
N ALA A 106 12.41 -3.77 -8.88
CA ALA A 106 11.13 -3.84 -9.59
C ALA A 106 9.94 -3.44 -8.70
N ASN A 107 9.94 -3.89 -7.44
CA ASN A 107 8.96 -3.57 -6.43
C ASN A 107 9.62 -3.39 -5.04
N PRO A 108 9.85 -2.13 -4.61
CA PRO A 108 10.47 -1.82 -3.33
C PRO A 108 9.63 -2.19 -2.10
N SER A 109 8.31 -2.34 -2.23
CA SER A 109 7.43 -2.75 -1.13
C SER A 109 7.29 -4.27 -1.01
N ALA A 110 8.02 -5.06 -1.81
CA ALA A 110 7.90 -6.51 -1.81
C ALA A 110 8.23 -7.13 -0.44
N GLU A 111 7.25 -7.79 0.17
CA GLU A 111 7.39 -8.44 1.49
C GLU A 111 7.85 -9.91 1.40
N LYS A 112 7.68 -10.54 0.24
CA LYS A 112 8.00 -11.96 0.01
C LYS A 112 9.21 -12.14 -0.90
N CYS A 113 9.85 -13.32 -0.89
CA CYS A 113 10.82 -13.73 -1.92
C CYS A 113 10.10 -14.33 -3.14
N MET A 114 10.76 -14.43 -4.30
CA MET A 114 10.13 -14.94 -5.53
C MET A 114 9.52 -16.33 -5.35
N LYS A 115 10.13 -17.18 -4.51
CA LYS A 115 9.63 -18.52 -4.22
C LYS A 115 8.32 -18.53 -3.43
N CYS A 116 8.15 -17.60 -2.49
CA CYS A 116 6.95 -17.48 -1.67
C CYS A 116 5.84 -16.70 -2.38
N ALA A 117 6.18 -15.80 -3.30
CA ALA A 117 5.20 -15.05 -4.08
C ALA A 117 4.58 -15.87 -5.23
N GLY A 118 5.26 -16.90 -5.72
CA GLY A 118 4.75 -17.80 -6.77
C GLY A 118 4.03 -19.05 -6.25
N LYS A 119 3.74 -19.12 -4.95
CA LYS A 119 2.96 -20.17 -4.31
C LYS A 119 1.53 -19.72 -4.12
#